data_AF-A0A0F9KCQ5-F1
#
_entry.id   AF-A0A0F9KCQ5-F1
#
_cell.length_a   1.000
_cell.length_b   1.000
_cell.length_c   1.000
_cell.angle_alpha   90.00
_cell.angle_beta   90.00
_cell.angle_gamma   90.00
#
_symmetry.space_group_name_H-M   'P 1'
#
loop_
_entity.id
_entity.type
_entity.pdbx_description
1 polymer ?
#
loop_
_entity_poly.entity_id
_entity_poly.type
_entity_poly.pdbx_seq_one_letter_code
_entity_poly.pdbx_strand_id
1 'polypeptide(L)'
;MILKDIDLWLVTLKNQGELDVKKIGFINSLKRNRNLILIFLISLIIQIALLIVFQVFSWVSQHSSNNSWFIFLMNTLEPYADYKYWYQGFAKQFFYENWLPYFNLPTNPNKYRNLLLYIVDIILGNQNLSFIYPPFFFYSIIIPASININFVFFPLLLANLLLPIVVYKILDKNKKKKVAEWGFITSALSPLLIFYNGGLLLNTSYVTLFFVIALYFVSKKRFIWSIVFLSVACLFKQTTVFFFLPFLIYIVLVSTERESNHIHFIYFKKLLKYSGILIGILFLGSLPWIILEPSNYLESLMADQSLTFIPQFILPEYNFPVKWYSFLIQFGAPYWLIYILGFLTFSFIGILIIEIIAMFKIYNWG
;
A
#
# COMPACT_ATOMS: atom_id res chain seq x y z
N MET A 1 -38.85 -43.27 15.56
CA MET A 1 -38.90 -42.02 14.75
C MET A 1 -38.89 -40.78 15.65
N ILE A 2 -39.68 -40.73 16.72
CA ILE A 2 -39.80 -39.58 17.65
C ILE A 2 -38.49 -39.17 18.37
N LEU A 3 -37.59 -40.11 18.67
CA LEU A 3 -36.32 -39.78 19.35
C LEU A 3 -35.32 -39.01 18.49
N LYS A 4 -35.38 -39.15 17.15
CA LYS A 4 -34.49 -38.41 16.22
C LYS A 4 -34.88 -36.93 16.09
N ASP A 5 -36.16 -36.63 16.25
CA ASP A 5 -36.68 -35.26 16.12
C ASP A 5 -36.39 -34.42 17.37
N ILE A 6 -36.30 -35.05 18.55
CA ILE A 6 -35.95 -34.39 19.81
C ILE A 6 -34.47 -33.97 19.82
N ASP A 7 -33.57 -34.82 19.33
CA ASP A 7 -32.14 -34.49 19.22
C ASP A 7 -31.89 -33.34 18.22
N LEU A 8 -32.62 -33.31 17.10
CA LEU A 8 -32.53 -32.22 16.12
C LEU A 8 -33.01 -30.88 16.71
N TRP A 9 -34.07 -30.92 17.53
CA TRP A 9 -34.64 -29.75 18.21
C TRP A 9 -33.73 -29.21 19.31
N LEU A 10 -33.09 -30.09 20.09
CA LEU A 10 -32.11 -29.70 21.11
C LEU A 10 -30.84 -29.10 20.50
N VAL A 11 -30.39 -29.59 19.34
CA VAL A 11 -29.26 -29.00 18.59
C VAL A 11 -29.63 -27.61 18.04
N THR A 12 -30.85 -27.42 17.55
CA THR A 12 -31.30 -26.11 17.06
C THR A 12 -31.45 -25.08 18.19
N LEU A 13 -31.97 -25.48 19.36
CA LEU A 13 -32.06 -24.60 20.54
C LEU A 13 -30.70 -24.22 21.11
N LYS A 14 -29.75 -25.17 21.16
CA LYS A 14 -28.38 -24.88 21.61
C LYS A 14 -27.67 -23.92 20.67
N ASN A 15 -27.87 -24.08 19.36
CA ASN A 15 -27.34 -23.16 18.35
C ASN A 15 -28.03 -21.79 18.39
N GLN A 16 -29.33 -21.72 18.69
CA GLN A 16 -30.05 -20.45 18.91
C GLN A 16 -29.54 -19.72 20.15
N GLY A 17 -29.31 -20.40 21.27
CA GLY A 17 -28.71 -19.81 22.47
C GLY A 17 -27.29 -19.26 22.22
N GLU A 18 -26.45 -19.97 21.48
CA GLU A 18 -25.13 -19.46 21.09
C GLU A 18 -25.20 -18.27 20.11
N LEU A 19 -26.15 -18.30 19.18
CA LEU A 19 -26.42 -17.19 18.25
C LEU A 19 -26.89 -15.95 18.99
N ASP A 20 -27.80 -16.10 19.96
CA ASP A 20 -28.31 -14.98 20.76
C ASP A 20 -27.25 -14.41 21.69
N VAL A 21 -26.40 -15.24 22.31
CA VAL A 21 -25.25 -14.75 23.10
C VAL A 21 -24.24 -14.01 22.22
N LYS A 22 -23.93 -14.52 21.01
CA LYS A 22 -23.06 -13.82 20.06
C LYS A 22 -23.69 -12.53 19.55
N LYS A 23 -25.01 -12.51 19.31
CA LYS A 23 -25.76 -11.34 18.84
C LYS A 23 -25.87 -10.26 19.91
N ILE A 24 -26.15 -10.62 21.16
CA ILE A 24 -26.15 -9.71 22.31
C ILE A 24 -24.74 -9.17 22.57
N GLY A 25 -23.71 -10.03 22.50
CA GLY A 25 -22.31 -9.61 22.60
C GLY A 25 -21.90 -8.63 21.48
N PHE A 26 -22.35 -8.88 20.25
CA PHE A 26 -22.12 -8.00 19.11
C PHE A 26 -22.84 -6.65 19.27
N ILE A 27 -24.12 -6.64 19.65
CA ILE A 27 -24.91 -5.41 19.89
C ILE A 27 -24.32 -4.59 21.04
N ASN A 28 -23.90 -5.24 22.13
CA ASN A 28 -23.26 -4.56 23.25
C ASN A 28 -21.88 -4.02 22.87
N SER A 29 -21.13 -4.73 22.00
CA SER A 29 -19.88 -4.23 21.42
C SER A 29 -20.12 -3.01 20.52
N LEU A 30 -21.15 -3.03 19.67
CA LEU A 30 -21.56 -1.91 18.83
C LEU A 30 -21.95 -0.69 19.69
N LYS A 31 -22.77 -0.87 20.73
CA LYS A 31 -23.13 0.20 21.67
C LYS A 31 -21.91 0.78 22.38
N ARG A 32 -21.01 -0.08 22.84
CA ARG A 32 -19.77 0.32 23.55
C ARG A 32 -18.80 1.09 22.66
N ASN A 33 -18.83 0.83 21.35
CA ASN A 33 -17.92 1.43 20.38
C ASN A 33 -18.64 2.39 19.41
N ARG A 34 -19.82 2.91 19.78
CA ARG A 34 -20.65 3.76 18.93
C ARG A 34 -19.88 4.95 18.34
N ASN A 35 -19.02 5.58 19.12
CA ASN A 35 -18.20 6.71 18.66
C ASN A 35 -17.19 6.30 17.58
N LEU A 36 -16.54 5.14 17.74
CA LEU A 36 -15.60 4.64 16.73
C LEU A 36 -16.31 4.27 15.44
N ILE A 37 -17.50 3.68 15.52
CA ILE A 37 -18.33 3.35 14.36
C ILE A 37 -18.74 4.64 13.63
N LEU A 38 -19.17 5.66 14.37
CA LEU A 38 -19.53 6.95 13.79
C LEU A 38 -18.33 7.60 13.10
N ILE A 39 -17.15 7.57 13.71
CA ILE A 39 -15.90 8.08 13.11
C ILE A 39 -15.54 7.29 11.83
N PHE A 40 -15.70 5.97 11.86
CA PHE A 40 -15.48 5.12 10.69
C PHE A 40 -16.43 5.48 9.53
N LEU A 41 -17.72 5.65 9.84
CA LEU A 41 -18.72 6.04 8.85
C LEU A 41 -18.43 7.44 8.29
N ILE A 42 -18.01 8.40 9.11
CA ILE A 42 -17.58 9.73 8.66
C ILE A 42 -16.39 9.60 7.71
N SER A 43 -15.36 8.85 8.09
CA SER A 43 -14.20 8.61 7.22
C SER A 43 -14.59 7.97 5.89
N LEU A 44 -15.48 6.98 5.91
CA LEU A 44 -16.01 6.33 4.71
C LEU A 44 -16.78 7.32 3.83
N ILE A 45 -17.64 8.16 4.40
CA ILE A 45 -18.39 9.19 3.67
C ILE A 45 -17.41 10.18 3.02
N ILE A 46 -16.38 10.64 3.73
CA ILE A 46 -15.37 11.54 3.18
C ILE A 46 -14.63 10.87 2.02
N GLN A 47 -14.21 9.62 2.17
CA GLN A 47 -13.52 8.88 1.10
C GLN A 47 -14.42 8.68 -0.13
N ILE A 48 -15.69 8.30 0.05
CA ILE A 48 -16.65 8.18 -1.05
C ILE A 48 -16.90 9.54 -1.72
N ALA A 49 -17.06 10.61 -0.95
CA ALA A 49 -17.21 11.95 -1.49
C ALA A 49 -15.98 12.36 -2.30
N LEU A 50 -14.77 12.11 -1.80
CA LEU A 50 -13.53 12.35 -2.52
C LEU A 50 -13.43 11.52 -3.79
N LEU A 51 -13.82 10.23 -3.75
CA LEU A 51 -13.87 9.38 -4.93
C LEU A 51 -14.78 9.94 -6.01
N ILE A 52 -15.99 10.36 -5.63
CA ILE A 52 -16.95 10.98 -6.56
C ILE A 52 -16.38 12.29 -7.11
N VAL A 53 -15.85 13.15 -6.24
CA VAL A 53 -15.20 14.41 -6.59
C VAL A 53 -14.07 14.17 -7.59
N PHE A 54 -13.11 13.29 -7.29
CA PHE A 54 -12.02 12.97 -8.20
C PHE A 54 -12.49 12.32 -9.50
N GLN A 55 -13.56 11.52 -9.49
CA GLN A 55 -14.13 10.97 -10.72
C GLN A 55 -14.73 12.06 -11.61
N VAL A 56 -15.50 12.98 -11.02
CA VAL A 56 -16.10 14.12 -11.73
C VAL A 56 -15.00 15.06 -12.23
N PHE A 57 -14.02 15.40 -11.38
CA PHE A 57 -12.93 16.30 -11.75
C PHE A 57 -11.89 15.68 -12.70
N SER A 58 -11.69 14.35 -12.70
CA SER A 58 -10.88 13.66 -13.72
C SER A 58 -11.51 13.75 -15.11
N TRP A 59 -12.85 13.76 -15.18
CA TRP A 59 -13.57 14.03 -16.42
C TRP A 59 -13.41 15.50 -16.83
N VAL A 60 -13.50 16.41 -15.87
CA VAL A 60 -13.23 17.84 -16.09
C VAL A 60 -11.78 18.06 -16.53
N SER A 61 -10.75 17.47 -15.93
CA SER A 61 -9.35 17.73 -16.33
C SER A 61 -8.96 17.21 -17.70
N GLN A 62 -9.61 16.14 -18.15
CA GLN A 62 -9.48 15.65 -19.51
C GLN A 62 -10.20 16.55 -20.53
N HIS A 63 -11.10 17.43 -20.10
CA HIS A 63 -11.98 18.25 -20.97
C HIS A 63 -12.01 19.76 -20.65
N SER A 64 -11.27 20.24 -19.65
CA SER A 64 -11.37 21.61 -19.15
C SER A 64 -10.21 22.46 -19.65
N SER A 65 -10.60 23.56 -20.29
CA SER A 65 -9.80 24.69 -20.74
C SER A 65 -8.78 25.22 -19.73
N ASN A 66 -7.69 25.80 -20.26
CA ASN A 66 -6.57 26.56 -19.67
C ASN A 66 -6.89 27.58 -18.55
N ASN A 67 -7.65 27.24 -17.50
CA ASN A 67 -7.84 28.10 -16.34
C ASN A 67 -6.69 27.87 -15.35
N SER A 68 -5.97 28.95 -15.01
CA SER A 68 -4.82 28.96 -14.10
C SER A 68 -5.13 28.36 -12.72
N TRP A 69 -6.34 28.57 -12.20
CA TRP A 69 -6.78 28.00 -10.92
C TRP A 69 -6.99 26.49 -11.00
N PHE A 70 -7.50 26.01 -12.15
CA PHE A 70 -7.69 24.59 -12.39
C PHE A 70 -6.33 23.89 -12.58
N ILE A 71 -5.42 24.50 -13.34
CA ILE A 71 -4.03 24.02 -13.49
C ILE A 71 -3.34 23.96 -12.12
N PHE A 72 -3.49 24.98 -11.27
CA PHE A 72 -2.97 24.96 -9.91
C PHE A 72 -3.54 23.80 -9.10
N LEU A 73 -4.86 23.62 -9.07
CA LEU A 73 -5.52 22.57 -8.30
C LEU A 73 -5.11 21.17 -8.80
N MET A 74 -5.02 20.99 -10.12
CA MET A 74 -4.57 19.74 -10.75
C MET A 74 -3.09 19.47 -10.52
N ASN A 75 -2.21 20.47 -10.59
CA ASN A 75 -0.78 20.32 -10.28
C ASN A 75 -0.54 20.05 -8.78
N THR A 76 -1.47 20.48 -7.92
CA THR A 76 -1.36 20.33 -6.46
C THR A 76 -1.80 18.94 -5.98
N LEU A 77 -2.74 18.28 -6.67
CA LEU A 77 -3.45 17.11 -6.14
C LEU A 77 -3.09 15.75 -6.79
N GLU A 78 -2.09 15.66 -7.67
CA GLU A 78 -1.89 14.50 -8.56
C GLU A 78 -3.22 14.19 -9.31
N PRO A 79 -3.45 14.79 -10.49
CA PRO A 79 -4.79 14.99 -11.03
C PRO A 79 -5.50 13.72 -11.53
N TYR A 80 -4.86 12.56 -11.40
CA TYR A 80 -5.33 11.30 -11.91
C TYR A 80 -5.63 10.38 -10.74
N ALA A 81 -6.89 9.98 -10.62
CA ALA A 81 -7.21 8.83 -9.81
C ALA A 81 -6.62 7.61 -10.54
N ASP A 82 -5.51 7.08 -10.01
CA ASP A 82 -4.72 6.03 -10.65
C ASP A 82 -5.59 4.83 -11.07
N TYR A 83 -6.65 4.55 -10.30
CA TYR A 83 -7.56 3.47 -10.59
C TYR A 83 -8.21 3.58 -11.97
N LYS A 84 -8.68 4.78 -12.38
CA LYS A 84 -9.43 4.95 -13.63
C LYS A 84 -8.50 4.96 -14.83
N TYR A 85 -7.36 5.60 -14.65
CA TYR A 85 -6.39 5.80 -15.72
C TYR A 85 -5.51 4.56 -15.91
N TRP A 86 -4.81 4.15 -14.86
CA TRP A 86 -3.86 3.03 -14.91
C TRP A 86 -4.55 1.69 -14.75
N TYR A 87 -5.31 1.49 -13.66
CA TYR A 87 -5.72 0.13 -13.27
C TYR A 87 -6.85 -0.42 -14.14
N GLN A 88 -7.83 0.41 -14.50
CA GLN A 88 -8.84 0.04 -15.50
C GLN A 88 -8.22 -0.13 -16.89
N GLY A 89 -7.23 0.71 -17.24
CA GLY A 89 -6.47 0.58 -18.49
C GLY A 89 -5.78 -0.78 -18.59
N PHE A 90 -5.01 -1.17 -17.56
CA PHE A 90 -4.37 -2.49 -17.48
C PHE A 90 -5.36 -3.63 -17.61
N ALA A 91 -6.51 -3.54 -16.92
CA ALA A 91 -7.55 -4.55 -17.01
C ALA A 91 -8.14 -4.64 -18.43
N LYS A 92 -8.43 -3.50 -19.08
CA LYS A 92 -8.93 -3.48 -20.46
C LYS A 92 -7.94 -4.12 -21.43
N GLN A 93 -6.68 -3.71 -21.35
CA GLN A 93 -5.65 -4.23 -22.23
C GLN A 93 -5.44 -5.73 -22.05
N PHE A 94 -5.46 -6.20 -20.80
CA PHE A 94 -5.35 -7.61 -20.49
C PHE A 94 -6.50 -8.45 -21.05
N PHE A 95 -7.75 -7.98 -20.95
CA PHE A 95 -8.91 -8.75 -21.40
C PHE A 95 -9.29 -8.58 -22.88
N TYR A 96 -8.99 -7.43 -23.49
CA TYR A 96 -9.47 -7.11 -24.85
C TYR A 96 -8.37 -6.90 -25.89
N GLU A 97 -7.13 -6.64 -25.48
CA GLU A 97 -6.05 -6.25 -26.41
C GLU A 97 -4.90 -7.25 -26.43
N ASN A 98 -5.08 -8.45 -25.85
CA ASN A 98 -4.06 -9.49 -25.71
C ASN A 98 -2.75 -8.97 -25.09
N TRP A 99 -2.84 -7.93 -24.26
CA TRP A 99 -1.68 -7.41 -23.56
C TRP A 99 -1.36 -8.31 -22.38
N LEU A 100 -0.13 -8.83 -22.36
CA LEU A 100 0.43 -9.51 -21.19
C LEU A 100 1.46 -8.59 -20.53
N PRO A 101 1.34 -8.34 -19.22
CA PRO A 101 2.38 -7.63 -18.48
C PRO A 101 3.72 -8.34 -18.67
N TYR A 102 4.80 -7.57 -18.75
CA TYR A 102 6.18 -8.07 -18.89
C TYR A 102 6.53 -8.71 -20.25
N PHE A 103 5.62 -8.85 -21.20
CA PHE A 103 5.94 -9.34 -22.55
C PHE A 103 6.11 -8.22 -23.57
N ASN A 104 5.34 -7.15 -23.41
CA ASN A 104 5.41 -5.99 -24.28
C ASN A 104 6.38 -4.98 -23.69
N LEU A 105 7.57 -4.83 -24.30
CA LEU A 105 8.45 -3.71 -23.98
C LEU A 105 7.69 -2.38 -24.14
N PRO A 106 8.03 -1.35 -23.36
CA PRO A 106 7.51 0.00 -23.55
C PRO A 106 7.51 0.34 -25.04
N THR A 107 6.36 0.60 -25.65
CA THR A 107 6.37 1.14 -27.02
C THR A 107 6.82 2.58 -26.93
N ASN A 108 8.15 2.73 -26.90
CA ASN A 108 8.90 3.94 -27.18
C ASN A 108 8.56 5.12 -26.24
N PRO A 109 9.36 5.41 -25.20
CA PRO A 109 9.17 6.61 -24.37
C PRO A 109 9.16 7.93 -25.18
N ASN A 110 9.70 7.93 -26.42
CA ASN A 110 9.61 9.06 -27.33
C ASN A 110 8.25 9.23 -28.02
N LYS A 111 7.36 8.24 -28.01
CA LYS A 111 6.01 8.30 -28.63
C LYS A 111 5.16 9.43 -28.00
N TYR A 112 5.33 9.67 -26.71
CA TYR A 112 4.59 10.67 -25.95
C TYR A 112 5.18 12.08 -26.01
N ARG A 113 6.25 12.32 -26.78
CA ARG A 113 6.66 13.69 -27.14
C ARG A 113 5.65 14.38 -28.05
N ASN A 114 4.83 13.61 -28.77
CA ASN A 114 3.74 14.14 -29.58
C ASN A 114 2.45 14.18 -28.74
N LEU A 115 2.09 15.38 -28.27
CA LEU A 115 0.90 15.64 -27.45
C LEU A 115 -0.39 15.10 -28.09
N LEU A 116 -0.52 15.15 -29.42
CA LEU A 116 -1.71 14.67 -30.12
C LEU A 116 -1.85 13.16 -30.02
N LEU A 117 -0.75 12.40 -30.24
CA LEU A 117 -0.76 10.94 -30.09
C LEU A 117 -1.01 10.53 -28.63
N TYR A 118 -0.46 11.27 -27.68
CA TYR A 118 -0.74 11.08 -26.26
C TYR A 118 -2.23 11.26 -25.93
N ILE A 119 -2.86 12.35 -26.42
CA ILE A 119 -4.28 12.61 -26.21
C ILE A 119 -5.16 11.55 -26.88
N VAL A 120 -4.83 11.13 -28.10
CA VAL A 120 -5.56 10.07 -28.82
C VAL A 120 -5.45 8.74 -28.08
N ASP A 121 -4.26 8.36 -27.60
CA ASP A 121 -4.08 7.13 -26.82
C ASP A 121 -4.80 7.21 -25.45
N ILE A 122 -4.89 8.39 -24.81
CA ILE A 122 -5.74 8.61 -23.62
C ILE A 122 -7.21 8.35 -23.93
N ILE A 123 -7.73 8.95 -25.00
CA ILE A 123 -9.15 8.88 -25.35
C ILE A 123 -9.54 7.45 -25.74
N LEU A 124 -8.66 6.76 -26.47
CA LEU A 124 -8.89 5.40 -26.95
C LEU A 124 -8.54 4.31 -25.92
N GLY A 125 -7.78 4.65 -24.86
CA GLY A 125 -7.29 3.66 -23.90
C GLY A 125 -6.07 2.84 -24.38
N ASN A 126 -5.50 3.19 -25.54
CA ASN A 126 -4.40 2.49 -26.23
C ASN A 126 -3.01 2.72 -25.62
N GLN A 127 -2.94 3.04 -24.33
CA GLN A 127 -1.67 3.32 -23.71
C GLN A 127 -0.94 2.03 -23.39
N ASN A 128 0.05 1.65 -24.19
CA ASN A 128 1.01 0.61 -23.80
C ASN A 128 1.85 1.15 -22.63
N LEU A 129 1.29 1.04 -21.42
CA LEU A 129 1.79 1.64 -20.21
C LEU A 129 2.96 0.80 -19.69
N SER A 130 4.15 1.38 -19.78
CA SER A 130 5.44 0.78 -19.47
C SER A 130 5.74 0.63 -17.97
N PHE A 131 4.79 0.97 -17.10
CA PHE A 131 5.00 0.98 -15.67
C PHE A 131 4.46 -0.31 -15.07
N ILE A 132 5.35 -1.27 -14.80
CA ILE A 132 4.92 -2.59 -14.34
C ILE A 132 5.05 -2.70 -12.82
N TYR A 133 3.89 -2.77 -12.18
CA TYR A 133 3.77 -3.01 -10.76
C TYR A 133 4.15 -4.46 -10.42
N PRO A 134 4.45 -4.79 -9.15
CA PRO A 134 4.77 -6.15 -8.80
C PRO A 134 3.52 -7.08 -8.86
N PRO A 135 3.72 -8.41 -8.91
CA PRO A 135 2.70 -9.36 -9.34
C PRO A 135 1.40 -9.38 -8.53
N PHE A 136 1.46 -9.23 -7.20
CA PHE A 136 0.24 -9.31 -6.38
C PHE A 136 -0.67 -8.10 -6.59
N PHE A 137 -0.09 -6.94 -6.88
CA PHE A 137 -0.89 -5.79 -7.26
C PHE A 137 -1.60 -6.02 -8.59
N PHE A 138 -0.92 -6.62 -9.57
CA PHE A 138 -1.57 -6.98 -10.82
C PHE A 138 -2.72 -7.97 -10.59
N TYR A 139 -2.51 -9.02 -9.79
CA TYR A 139 -3.57 -9.98 -9.47
C TYR A 139 -4.76 -9.33 -8.76
N SER A 140 -4.52 -8.37 -7.86
CA SER A 140 -5.61 -7.68 -7.16
C SER A 140 -6.44 -6.77 -8.06
N ILE A 141 -5.91 -6.36 -9.22
CA ILE A 141 -6.66 -5.64 -10.26
C ILE A 141 -7.44 -6.63 -11.15
N ILE A 142 -6.75 -7.64 -11.69
CA ILE A 142 -7.33 -8.51 -12.72
C ILE A 142 -8.46 -9.39 -12.18
N ILE A 143 -8.34 -9.89 -10.94
CA ILE A 143 -9.36 -10.78 -10.36
C ILE A 143 -10.73 -10.07 -10.28
N PRO A 144 -10.89 -8.89 -9.66
CA PRO A 144 -12.16 -8.16 -9.70
C PRO A 144 -12.58 -7.75 -11.11
N ALA A 145 -11.62 -7.35 -11.96
CA ALA A 145 -11.91 -6.92 -13.32
C ALA A 145 -12.51 -8.03 -14.19
N SER A 146 -12.21 -9.30 -13.90
CA SER A 146 -12.83 -10.44 -14.57
C SER A 146 -14.35 -10.51 -14.39
N ILE A 147 -14.88 -9.90 -13.32
CA ILE A 147 -16.32 -9.75 -13.08
C ILE A 147 -16.82 -8.47 -13.76
N ASN A 148 -16.14 -7.35 -13.49
CA ASN A 148 -16.41 -6.07 -14.12
C ASN A 148 -15.16 -5.18 -13.99
N ILE A 149 -14.66 -4.62 -15.08
CA ILE A 149 -13.50 -3.71 -15.09
C ILE A 149 -13.67 -2.56 -14.11
N ASN A 150 -14.90 -2.10 -13.86
CA ASN A 150 -15.14 -1.03 -12.91
C ASN A 150 -14.83 -1.43 -11.46
N PHE A 151 -14.65 -2.70 -11.13
CA PHE A 151 -14.38 -3.18 -9.77
C PHE A 151 -12.90 -3.22 -9.39
N VAL A 152 -11.97 -2.79 -10.25
CA VAL A 152 -10.52 -2.74 -9.94
C VAL A 152 -10.18 -1.93 -8.68
N PHE A 153 -11.01 -0.95 -8.31
CA PHE A 153 -10.77 -0.13 -7.11
C PHE A 153 -11.15 -0.85 -5.80
N PHE A 154 -12.06 -1.83 -5.87
CA PHE A 154 -12.71 -2.37 -4.68
C PHE A 154 -11.70 -2.98 -3.70
N PRO A 155 -10.72 -3.77 -4.14
CA PRO A 155 -9.74 -4.34 -3.22
C PRO A 155 -8.83 -3.31 -2.55
N LEU A 156 -8.54 -2.19 -3.22
CA LEU A 156 -7.75 -1.07 -2.69
C LEU A 156 -8.52 -0.31 -1.62
N LEU A 157 -9.78 0.03 -1.92
CA LEU A 157 -10.69 0.64 -0.96
C LEU A 157 -10.85 -0.25 0.28
N LEU A 158 -11.04 -1.55 0.07
CA LEU A 158 -11.15 -2.51 1.17
C LEU A 158 -9.88 -2.55 2.03
N ALA A 159 -8.69 -2.55 1.44
CA ALA A 159 -7.44 -2.51 2.18
C ALA A 159 -7.35 -1.24 3.05
N ASN A 160 -7.73 -0.08 2.51
CA ASN A 160 -7.75 1.18 3.24
C ASN A 160 -8.75 1.17 4.41
N LEU A 161 -9.96 0.61 4.19
CA LEU A 161 -11.00 0.50 5.21
C LEU A 161 -10.65 -0.52 6.32
N LEU A 162 -9.91 -1.58 5.98
CA LEU A 162 -9.48 -2.58 6.96
C LEU A 162 -8.36 -2.08 7.86
N LEU A 163 -7.51 -1.16 7.39
CA LEU A 163 -6.34 -0.69 8.13
C LEU A 163 -6.69 -0.15 9.53
N PRO A 164 -7.64 0.78 9.72
CA PRO A 164 -8.01 1.25 11.06
C PRO A 164 -8.50 0.14 11.99
N ILE A 165 -9.28 -0.80 11.45
CA ILE A 165 -9.80 -1.95 12.20
C ILE A 165 -8.65 -2.85 12.67
N VAL A 166 -7.68 -3.10 11.79
CA VAL A 166 -6.48 -3.88 12.09
C VAL A 166 -5.63 -3.18 13.16
N VAL A 167 -5.39 -1.88 13.03
CA VAL A 167 -4.67 -1.06 14.02
C VAL A 167 -5.34 -1.14 15.39
N TYR A 168 -6.66 -0.96 15.45
CA TYR A 168 -7.41 -1.09 16.71
C TYR A 168 -7.22 -2.46 17.33
N LYS A 169 -7.43 -3.54 16.57
CA LYS A 169 -7.30 -4.92 17.08
C LYS A 169 -5.88 -5.23 17.57
N ILE A 170 -4.86 -4.69 16.91
CA ILE A 170 -3.47 -4.83 17.32
C ILE A 170 -3.22 -4.12 18.66
N LEU A 171 -3.67 -2.86 18.77
CA LEU A 171 -3.44 -2.04 19.96
C LEU A 171 -4.27 -2.49 21.15
N ASP A 172 -5.53 -2.90 20.95
CA ASP A 172 -6.43 -3.35 22.02
C ASP A 172 -5.91 -4.62 22.71
N LYS A 173 -5.20 -5.48 21.96
CA LYS A 173 -4.53 -6.67 22.51
C LYS A 173 -3.23 -6.39 23.26
N ASN A 174 -2.61 -5.24 23.03
CA ASN A 174 -1.22 -4.98 23.44
C ASN A 174 -1.07 -3.78 24.38
N LYS A 175 -2.06 -2.89 24.42
CA LYS A 175 -2.03 -1.58 25.08
C LYS A 175 -3.37 -1.31 25.75
N LYS A 176 -3.47 -0.18 26.45
CA LYS A 176 -4.72 0.27 27.07
C LYS A 176 -5.77 0.55 25.99
N LYS A 177 -7.03 0.23 26.27
CA LYS A 177 -8.17 0.47 25.35
C LYS A 177 -8.16 1.86 24.72
N LYS A 178 -7.93 2.91 25.53
CA LYS A 178 -7.84 4.31 25.05
C LYS A 178 -6.78 4.52 23.97
N VAL A 179 -5.64 3.83 24.04
CA VAL A 179 -4.58 3.89 23.01
C VAL A 179 -5.05 3.23 21.72
N ALA A 180 -5.79 2.13 21.81
CA ALA A 180 -6.38 1.46 20.66
C ALA A 180 -7.45 2.32 19.97
N GLU A 181 -8.31 2.94 20.76
CA GLU A 181 -9.30 3.92 20.29
C GLU A 181 -8.61 5.07 19.55
N TRP A 182 -7.56 5.67 20.14
CA TRP A 182 -6.80 6.73 19.46
C TRP A 182 -6.13 6.24 18.18
N GLY A 183 -5.51 5.06 18.19
CA GLY A 183 -4.90 4.49 16.98
C GLY A 183 -5.91 4.23 15.87
N PHE A 184 -7.14 3.82 16.21
CA PHE A 184 -8.23 3.72 15.26
C PHE A 184 -8.59 5.08 14.67
N ILE A 185 -8.79 6.09 15.54
CA ILE A 185 -9.20 7.43 15.11
C ILE A 185 -8.13 8.07 14.22
N THR A 186 -6.86 8.00 14.62
CA THR A 186 -5.76 8.61 13.85
C THR A 186 -5.54 7.93 12.51
N SER A 187 -5.73 6.61 12.42
CA SER A 187 -5.65 5.90 11.13
C SER A 187 -6.89 6.13 10.26
N ALA A 188 -8.10 6.09 10.83
CA ALA A 188 -9.34 6.33 10.09
C ALA A 188 -9.43 7.77 9.56
N LEU A 189 -8.92 8.76 10.29
CA LEU A 189 -8.97 10.18 9.94
C LEU A 189 -7.64 10.73 9.41
N SER A 190 -6.65 9.86 9.13
CA SER A 190 -5.37 10.30 8.58
C SER A 190 -5.60 10.96 7.21
N PRO A 191 -5.22 12.24 7.01
CA PRO A 191 -5.38 12.90 5.73
C PRO A 191 -4.69 12.15 4.59
N LEU A 192 -3.51 11.59 4.83
CA LEU A 192 -2.82 10.79 3.82
C LEU A 192 -3.61 9.53 3.44
N LEU A 193 -4.20 8.83 4.42
CA LEU A 193 -5.01 7.65 4.13
C LEU A 193 -6.33 8.00 3.45
N ILE A 194 -6.93 9.14 3.79
CA ILE A 194 -8.19 9.59 3.19
C ILE A 194 -7.97 10.08 1.76
N PHE A 195 -7.02 10.99 1.54
CA PHE A 195 -6.80 11.61 0.23
C PHE A 195 -5.99 10.71 -0.70
N TYR A 196 -4.82 10.22 -0.26
CA TYR A 196 -3.86 9.50 -1.10
C TYR A 196 -4.32 8.05 -1.34
N ASN A 197 -4.72 7.34 -0.29
CA ASN A 197 -5.15 5.94 -0.41
C ASN A 197 -6.66 5.79 -0.69
N GLY A 198 -7.50 6.64 -0.10
CA GLY A 198 -8.95 6.57 -0.25
C GLY A 198 -9.47 7.29 -1.49
N GLY A 199 -9.03 8.52 -1.73
CA GLY A 199 -9.47 9.36 -2.84
C GLY A 199 -8.80 9.03 -4.17
N LEU A 200 -7.47 8.91 -4.18
CA LEU A 200 -6.70 8.56 -5.39
C LEU A 200 -6.59 7.04 -5.62
N LEU A 201 -6.98 6.23 -4.63
CA LEU A 201 -6.97 4.75 -4.69
C LEU A 201 -5.60 4.17 -5.00
N LEU A 202 -4.54 4.71 -4.39
CA LEU A 202 -3.19 4.25 -4.67
C LEU A 202 -2.90 2.87 -4.06
N ASN A 203 -2.03 2.13 -4.76
CA ASN A 203 -1.55 0.81 -4.34
C ASN A 203 -0.85 0.78 -2.97
N THR A 204 -0.47 1.94 -2.46
CA THR A 204 0.05 2.15 -1.10
C THR A 204 -0.92 1.69 -0.01
N SER A 205 -2.22 1.60 -0.29
CA SER A 205 -3.22 1.03 0.64
C SER A 205 -2.86 -0.37 1.11
N TYR A 206 -2.43 -1.24 0.18
CA TYR A 206 -1.98 -2.59 0.50
C TYR A 206 -0.69 -2.61 1.27
N VAL A 207 0.28 -1.81 0.80
CA VAL A 207 1.60 -1.72 1.42
C VAL A 207 1.46 -1.35 2.88
N THR A 208 0.69 -0.30 3.20
CA THR A 208 0.46 0.14 4.57
C THR A 208 -0.23 -0.94 5.41
N LEU A 209 -1.28 -1.58 4.90
CA LEU A 209 -1.98 -2.64 5.61
C LEU A 209 -1.05 -3.81 5.98
N PHE A 210 -0.35 -4.35 4.99
CA PHE A 210 0.51 -5.52 5.21
C PHE A 210 1.77 -5.17 6.00
N PHE A 211 2.31 -3.96 5.84
CA PHE A 211 3.43 -3.49 6.65
C PHE A 211 3.04 -3.35 8.14
N VAL A 212 1.85 -2.81 8.45
CA VAL A 212 1.34 -2.74 9.83
C VAL A 212 1.13 -4.14 10.42
N ILE A 213 0.65 -5.10 9.63
CA ILE A 213 0.54 -6.50 10.05
C ILE A 213 1.92 -7.11 10.32
N ALA A 214 2.92 -6.82 9.48
CA ALA A 214 4.30 -7.25 9.70
C ALA A 214 4.83 -6.71 11.04
N LEU A 215 4.71 -5.40 11.29
CA LEU A 215 5.09 -4.77 12.56
C LEU A 215 4.39 -5.39 13.78
N TYR A 216 3.11 -5.77 13.65
CA TYR A 216 2.43 -6.51 14.71
C TYR A 216 3.12 -7.84 15.03
N PHE A 217 3.49 -8.63 14.02
CA PHE A 217 4.21 -9.88 14.24
C PHE A 217 5.62 -9.67 14.80
N VAL A 218 6.31 -8.59 14.41
CA VAL A 218 7.56 -8.15 15.07
C VAL A 218 7.32 -7.95 16.57
N SER A 219 6.30 -7.18 16.96
CA SER A 219 5.99 -6.90 18.37
C SER A 219 5.68 -8.15 19.20
N LYS A 220 5.27 -9.24 18.53
CA LYS A 220 4.99 -10.55 19.13
C LYS A 220 6.17 -11.52 19.06
N LYS A 221 7.35 -11.07 18.63
CA LYS A 221 8.54 -11.89 18.35
C LYS A 221 8.24 -13.08 17.40
N ARG A 222 7.23 -12.93 16.54
CA ARG A 222 6.81 -13.93 15.52
C ARG A 222 7.43 -13.59 14.17
N PHE A 223 8.75 -13.65 14.12
CA PHE A 223 9.56 -13.09 13.03
C PHE A 223 9.31 -13.68 11.65
N ILE A 224 9.00 -14.97 11.55
CA ILE A 224 8.68 -15.63 10.27
C ILE A 224 7.47 -14.95 9.61
N TRP A 225 6.37 -14.80 10.36
CA TRP A 225 5.16 -14.14 9.87
C TRP A 225 5.41 -12.67 9.54
N SER A 226 6.26 -12.02 10.33
CA SER A 226 6.65 -10.65 10.04
C SER A 226 7.30 -10.51 8.66
N ILE A 227 8.30 -11.34 8.36
CA ILE A 227 8.96 -11.38 7.04
C ILE A 227 7.95 -11.74 5.95
N VAL A 228 7.07 -12.71 6.18
CA VAL A 228 6.03 -13.09 5.22
C VAL A 228 5.18 -11.89 4.81
N PHE A 229 4.65 -11.14 5.77
CA PHE A 229 3.79 -9.99 5.48
C PHE A 229 4.56 -8.82 4.87
N LEU A 230 5.84 -8.64 5.23
CA LEU A 230 6.70 -7.65 4.59
C LEU A 230 6.98 -7.99 3.12
N SER A 231 7.25 -9.27 2.81
CA SER A 231 7.40 -9.74 1.43
C SER A 231 6.11 -9.57 0.62
N VAL A 232 4.96 -9.86 1.22
CA VAL A 232 3.65 -9.62 0.59
C VAL A 232 3.45 -8.13 0.29
N ALA A 233 3.80 -7.23 1.20
CA ALA A 233 3.74 -5.78 0.95
C ALA A 233 4.61 -5.37 -0.25
N CYS A 234 5.79 -5.96 -0.40
CA CYS A 234 6.67 -5.72 -1.55
C CYS A 234 6.10 -6.24 -2.87
N LEU A 235 5.33 -7.33 -2.85
CA LEU A 235 4.61 -7.83 -4.02
C LEU A 235 3.44 -6.92 -4.44
N PHE A 236 3.09 -5.90 -3.64
CA PHE A 236 2.16 -4.84 -4.05
C PHE A 236 2.87 -3.56 -4.53
N LYS A 237 4.05 -3.25 -3.97
CA LYS A 237 4.87 -2.10 -4.40
C LYS A 237 6.35 -2.34 -4.12
N GLN A 238 7.17 -2.23 -5.15
CA GLN A 238 8.61 -2.48 -5.12
C GLN A 238 9.36 -1.55 -4.18
N THR A 239 8.86 -0.34 -3.92
CA THR A 239 9.49 0.61 -2.97
C THR A 239 9.55 0.07 -1.54
N THR A 240 8.79 -0.98 -1.22
CA THR A 240 8.86 -1.62 0.10
C THR A 240 10.18 -2.37 0.32
N VAL A 241 10.94 -2.66 -0.76
CA VAL A 241 12.25 -3.31 -0.67
C VAL A 241 13.23 -2.55 0.23
N PHE A 242 13.08 -1.23 0.32
CA PHE A 242 13.92 -0.37 1.16
C PHE A 242 13.82 -0.74 2.64
N PHE A 243 12.63 -1.15 3.10
CA PHE A 243 12.44 -1.61 4.47
C PHE A 243 13.06 -2.99 4.76
N PHE A 244 13.51 -3.75 3.76
CA PHE A 244 13.96 -5.13 4.01
C PHE A 244 15.23 -5.19 4.85
N LEU A 245 16.25 -4.41 4.49
CA LEU A 245 17.54 -4.42 5.19
C LEU A 245 17.41 -4.03 6.68
N PRO A 246 16.84 -2.86 7.04
CA PRO A 246 16.70 -2.47 8.45
C PRO A 246 15.85 -3.47 9.23
N PHE A 247 14.79 -3.99 8.60
CA PHE A 247 13.86 -4.92 9.24
C PHE A 247 14.48 -6.31 9.46
N LEU A 248 15.28 -6.81 8.50
CA LEU A 248 16.05 -8.04 8.64
C LEU A 248 17.09 -7.90 9.75
N ILE A 249 17.87 -6.80 9.76
CA ILE A 249 18.87 -6.54 10.80
C ILE A 249 18.21 -6.57 12.18
N TYR A 250 17.12 -5.83 12.36
CA TYR A 250 16.39 -5.81 13.63
C TYR A 250 15.90 -7.19 14.07
N ILE A 251 15.25 -7.91 13.15
CA ILE A 251 14.72 -9.23 13.45
C ILE A 251 15.84 -10.19 13.85
N VAL A 252 16.98 -10.15 13.14
CA VAL A 252 18.14 -10.98 13.46
C VAL A 252 18.65 -10.64 14.87
N LEU A 253 18.86 -9.37 15.19
CA LEU A 253 19.31 -8.92 16.52
C LEU A 253 18.34 -9.36 17.63
N VAL A 254 17.06 -9.03 17.52
CA VAL A 254 16.08 -9.34 18.58
C VAL A 254 15.82 -10.84 18.70
N SER A 255 15.94 -11.60 17.61
CA SER A 255 15.75 -13.06 17.64
C SER A 255 16.89 -13.84 18.30
N THR A 256 18.00 -13.17 18.62
CA THR A 256 19.24 -13.78 19.12
C THR A 256 19.65 -13.26 20.50
N GLU A 257 18.97 -12.24 21.04
CA GLU A 257 19.18 -11.66 22.39
C GLU A 257 19.32 -12.70 23.53
N ARG A 258 18.72 -13.88 23.38
CA ARG A 258 18.69 -14.93 24.42
C ARG A 258 19.67 -16.09 24.18
N GLU A 259 20.43 -16.06 23.08
CA GLU A 259 21.30 -17.17 22.68
C GLU A 259 22.76 -16.84 23.07
N SER A 260 23.36 -17.63 23.97
CA SER A 260 24.62 -17.29 24.65
C SER A 260 25.91 -17.68 23.92
N ASN A 261 25.86 -18.56 22.92
CA ASN A 261 27.07 -19.19 22.34
C ASN A 261 27.20 -18.89 20.84
N HIS A 262 28.41 -18.52 20.38
CA HIS A 262 28.74 -18.27 18.97
C HIS A 262 27.77 -17.31 18.25
N ILE A 263 27.60 -16.12 18.86
CA ILE A 263 26.70 -15.04 18.42
C ILE A 263 26.79 -14.78 16.90
N HIS A 264 28.00 -14.74 16.31
CA HIS A 264 28.16 -14.50 14.87
C HIS A 264 27.60 -15.61 13.96
N PHE A 265 27.82 -16.89 14.31
CA PHE A 265 27.30 -18.01 13.54
C PHE A 265 25.76 -18.03 13.60
N ILE A 266 25.20 -17.72 14.78
CA ILE A 266 23.76 -17.62 14.96
C ILE A 266 23.19 -16.47 14.13
N TYR A 267 23.80 -15.28 14.17
CA TYR A 267 23.37 -14.15 13.34
C TYR A 267 23.34 -14.53 11.86
N PHE A 268 24.40 -15.16 11.36
CA PHE A 268 24.48 -15.61 9.97
C PHE A 268 23.38 -16.62 9.64
N LYS A 269 23.16 -17.62 10.51
CA LYS A 269 22.10 -18.63 10.33
C LYS A 269 20.70 -18.01 10.30
N LYS A 270 20.41 -17.06 11.19
CA LYS A 270 19.11 -16.36 11.25
C LYS A 270 18.93 -15.43 10.06
N LEU A 271 19.97 -14.70 9.68
CA LEU A 271 19.97 -13.86 8.48
C LEU A 271 19.64 -14.70 7.24
N LEU A 272 20.35 -15.81 7.04
CA LEU A 272 20.13 -16.72 5.91
C LEU A 272 18.71 -17.30 5.93
N LYS A 273 18.19 -17.69 7.11
CA LYS A 273 16.81 -18.15 7.26
C LYS A 273 15.79 -17.08 6.86
N TYR A 274 15.89 -15.88 7.40
CA TYR A 274 14.91 -14.82 7.15
C TYR A 274 15.00 -14.27 5.73
N SER A 275 16.22 -14.10 5.20
CA SER A 275 16.44 -13.75 3.79
C SER A 275 15.93 -14.84 2.85
N GLY A 276 16.12 -16.12 3.18
CA GLY A 276 15.59 -17.24 2.40
C GLY A 276 14.07 -17.26 2.33
N ILE A 277 13.38 -16.97 3.45
CA ILE A 277 11.91 -16.83 3.45
C ILE A 277 11.48 -15.65 2.57
N LEU A 278 12.17 -14.52 2.71
CA LEU A 278 11.87 -13.31 1.94
C LEU A 278 12.01 -13.55 0.44
N ILE A 279 13.15 -14.08 0.01
CA ILE A 279 13.43 -14.41 -1.40
C ILE A 279 12.44 -15.46 -1.89
N GLY A 280 12.16 -16.49 -1.08
CA GLY A 280 11.21 -17.54 -1.43
C GLY A 280 9.81 -17.02 -1.72
N ILE A 281 9.29 -16.09 -0.90
CA ILE A 281 7.95 -15.51 -1.11
C ILE A 281 7.93 -14.60 -2.33
N LEU A 282 8.95 -13.76 -2.50
CA LEU A 282 9.05 -12.90 -3.69
C LEU A 282 9.12 -13.75 -4.96
N PHE A 283 9.92 -14.81 -4.96
CA PHE A 283 10.03 -15.76 -6.06
C PHE A 283 8.70 -16.45 -6.35
N LEU A 284 8.06 -17.04 -5.33
CA LEU A 284 6.78 -17.74 -5.50
C LEU A 284 5.66 -16.81 -5.99
N GLY A 285 5.59 -15.57 -5.47
CA GLY A 285 4.60 -14.60 -5.92
C GLY A 285 4.82 -14.13 -7.36
N SER A 286 6.07 -14.20 -7.83
CA SER A 286 6.50 -13.79 -9.17
C SER A 286 6.63 -14.93 -10.17
N LEU A 287 6.39 -16.17 -9.73
CA LEU A 287 6.72 -17.39 -10.46
C LEU A 287 6.12 -17.44 -11.88
N PRO A 288 4.87 -17.03 -12.13
CA PRO A 288 4.34 -16.99 -13.49
C PRO A 288 5.18 -16.14 -14.44
N TRP A 289 5.61 -14.97 -13.99
CA TRP A 289 6.35 -14.01 -14.81
C TRP A 289 7.82 -14.40 -14.98
N ILE A 290 8.43 -14.97 -13.95
CA ILE A 290 9.81 -15.49 -14.01
C ILE A 290 9.92 -16.66 -14.99
N ILE A 291 8.92 -17.55 -15.03
CA ILE A 291 8.93 -18.70 -15.94
C ILE A 291 8.70 -18.27 -17.39
N LEU A 292 7.80 -17.30 -17.57
CA LEU A 292 7.37 -16.89 -18.90
C LEU A 292 8.37 -15.95 -19.59
N GLU A 293 8.84 -14.90 -18.91
CA GLU A 293 9.71 -13.88 -19.51
C GLU A 293 10.60 -13.21 -18.44
N PRO A 294 11.65 -13.91 -17.96
CA PRO A 294 12.43 -13.48 -16.79
C PRO A 294 13.22 -12.18 -17.00
N SER A 295 13.77 -11.96 -18.19
CA SER A 295 14.54 -10.75 -18.54
C SER A 295 13.67 -9.51 -18.43
N ASN A 296 12.53 -9.50 -19.13
CA ASN A 296 11.63 -8.34 -19.11
C ASN A 296 10.98 -8.14 -17.75
N TYR A 297 10.69 -9.23 -17.01
CA TYR A 297 10.21 -9.13 -15.64
C TYR A 297 11.20 -8.38 -14.74
N LEU A 298 12.46 -8.81 -14.73
CA LEU A 298 13.50 -8.17 -13.93
C LEU A 298 13.77 -6.73 -14.38
N GLU A 299 13.88 -6.50 -15.69
CA GLU A 299 14.07 -5.15 -16.23
C GLU A 299 12.92 -4.23 -15.83
N SER A 300 11.66 -4.66 -15.91
CA SER A 300 10.51 -3.83 -15.55
C SER A 300 10.46 -3.45 -14.06
N LEU A 301 10.91 -4.34 -13.17
CA LEU A 301 11.02 -4.03 -11.74
C LEU A 301 12.09 -2.97 -11.47
N MET A 302 13.08 -2.85 -12.37
CA MET A 302 14.20 -1.93 -12.27
C MET A 302 14.09 -0.70 -13.21
N ALA A 303 13.17 -0.71 -14.18
CA ALA A 303 13.14 0.18 -15.34
C ALA A 303 12.96 1.66 -15.00
N ASP A 304 12.23 1.98 -13.93
CA ASP A 304 12.09 3.35 -13.40
C ASP A 304 12.93 3.62 -12.16
N GLN A 305 13.72 2.64 -11.74
CA GLN A 305 14.73 2.78 -10.70
C GLN A 305 16.12 2.83 -11.34
N SER A 306 16.29 3.70 -12.35
CA SER A 306 17.50 4.51 -12.30
C SER A 306 17.42 5.31 -11.00
N LEU A 307 17.79 4.64 -9.90
CA LEU A 307 18.44 5.22 -8.75
C LEU A 307 19.66 5.91 -9.35
N THR A 308 19.41 7.05 -9.97
CA THR A 308 20.44 7.96 -10.34
C THR A 308 21.08 8.28 -9.01
N PHE A 309 22.27 7.71 -8.78
CA PHE A 309 23.24 8.16 -7.78
C PHE A 309 23.74 9.55 -8.18
N ILE A 310 22.83 10.43 -8.59
CA ILE A 310 23.06 11.83 -8.80
C ILE A 310 22.83 12.43 -7.42
N PRO A 311 23.90 12.76 -6.66
CA PRO A 311 23.78 13.40 -5.36
C PRO A 311 23.19 14.82 -5.47
N GLN A 312 23.05 15.32 -6.70
CA GLN A 312 22.46 16.60 -6.99
C GLN A 312 20.94 16.46 -7.02
N PHE A 313 20.30 16.90 -5.94
CA PHE A 313 18.89 17.21 -5.95
C PHE A 313 18.67 18.40 -6.88
N ILE A 314 18.09 18.15 -8.06
CA ILE A 314 17.60 19.21 -8.93
C ILE A 314 16.26 19.66 -8.33
N LEU A 315 16.14 20.96 -8.01
CA LEU A 315 14.86 21.53 -7.61
C LEU A 315 13.86 21.22 -8.73
N PRO A 316 12.74 20.54 -8.43
CA PRO A 316 11.73 20.29 -9.44
C PRO A 316 11.22 21.63 -9.96
N GLU A 317 10.90 21.70 -11.24
CA GLU A 317 10.21 22.87 -11.79
C GLU A 317 8.94 23.16 -10.96
N TYR A 318 8.55 24.43 -10.85
CA TYR A 318 7.43 24.89 -10.01
C TYR A 318 6.08 24.18 -10.30
N ASN A 319 6.01 23.48 -11.44
CA ASN A 319 4.84 22.80 -11.96
C ASN A 319 4.83 21.27 -11.68
N PHE A 320 5.86 20.72 -11.05
CA PHE A 320 5.91 19.29 -10.68
C PHE A 320 5.03 19.03 -9.44
N PRO A 321 4.43 17.82 -9.32
CA PRO A 321 3.59 17.46 -8.18
C PRO A 321 4.25 17.79 -6.85
N VAL A 322 3.46 18.38 -5.97
CA VAL A 322 3.87 18.95 -4.67
C VAL A 322 4.57 17.88 -3.84
N LYS A 323 5.90 17.96 -3.78
CA LYS A 323 6.66 17.19 -2.78
C LYS A 323 6.21 17.66 -1.40
N TRP A 324 6.13 16.75 -0.43
CA TRP A 324 5.55 17.07 0.88
C TRP A 324 6.23 18.26 1.59
N TYR A 325 7.48 18.61 1.27
CA TYR A 325 8.18 19.77 1.82
C TYR A 325 7.99 21.07 1.02
N SER A 326 7.28 21.05 -0.11
CA SER A 326 7.08 22.25 -0.95
C SER A 326 6.32 23.35 -0.21
N PHE A 327 5.48 23.01 0.78
CA PHE A 327 4.86 24.03 1.65
C PHE A 327 5.93 24.79 2.46
N LEU A 328 7.04 24.15 2.85
CA LEU A 328 8.11 24.82 3.60
C LEU A 328 8.77 25.92 2.77
N ILE A 329 8.84 25.77 1.44
CA ILE A 329 9.29 26.82 0.52
C ILE A 329 8.38 28.04 0.66
N GLN A 330 7.07 27.83 0.72
CA GLN A 330 6.08 28.91 0.87
C GLN A 330 6.17 29.61 2.23
N PHE A 331 6.64 28.91 3.27
CA PHE A 331 6.90 29.49 4.59
C PHE A 331 8.32 30.08 4.74
N GLY A 332 9.06 30.24 3.64
CA GLY A 332 10.40 30.86 3.66
C GLY A 332 11.48 29.97 4.28
N ALA A 333 11.29 28.64 4.29
CA ALA A 333 12.33 27.72 4.76
C ALA A 333 13.60 27.87 3.91
N PRO A 334 14.79 27.81 4.54
CA PRO A 334 16.03 27.95 3.81
C PRO A 334 16.26 26.74 2.90
N TYR A 335 16.85 26.98 1.72
CA TYR A 335 17.06 25.94 0.70
C TYR A 335 17.78 24.71 1.24
N TRP A 336 18.81 24.86 2.08
CA TRP A 336 19.55 23.73 2.64
C TRP A 336 18.64 22.75 3.41
N LEU A 337 17.60 23.23 4.08
CA LEU A 337 16.63 22.38 4.80
C LEU A 337 15.79 21.58 3.80
N ILE A 338 15.35 22.23 2.72
CA ILE A 338 14.61 21.61 1.63
C ILE A 338 15.47 20.53 0.95
N TYR A 339 16.76 20.79 0.75
CA TYR A 339 17.72 19.81 0.23
C TYR A 339 17.88 18.59 1.15
N ILE A 340 18.02 18.80 2.46
CA ILE A 340 18.13 17.70 3.43
C ILE A 340 16.85 16.88 3.44
N LEU A 341 15.67 17.53 3.52
CA LEU A 341 14.39 16.82 3.52
C LEU A 341 14.16 16.08 2.19
N GLY A 342 14.49 16.70 1.06
CA GLY A 342 14.49 16.09 -0.26
C GLY A 342 15.38 14.86 -0.33
N PHE A 343 16.64 14.99 0.07
CA PHE A 343 17.58 13.87 0.13
C PHE A 343 17.07 12.75 1.04
N LEU A 344 16.66 13.08 2.25
CA LEU A 344 16.20 12.10 3.23
C LEU A 344 14.93 11.36 2.81
N THR A 345 14.04 12.00 2.03
CA THR A 345 12.75 11.41 1.66
C THR A 345 12.66 10.87 0.24
N PHE A 346 13.53 11.31 -0.67
CA PHE A 346 13.49 10.92 -2.08
C PHE A 346 14.79 10.28 -2.59
N SER A 347 15.85 10.21 -1.79
CA SER A 347 17.03 9.41 -2.13
C SER A 347 17.04 8.10 -1.36
N PHE A 348 17.49 7.02 -2.01
CA PHE A 348 17.68 5.71 -1.37
C PHE A 348 18.56 5.79 -0.13
N ILE A 349 19.68 6.51 -0.24
CA ILE A 349 20.64 6.67 0.86
C ILE A 349 19.99 7.39 2.04
N GLY A 350 19.22 8.45 1.76
CA GLY A 350 18.53 9.23 2.78
C GLY A 350 17.47 8.41 3.54
N ILE A 351 16.66 7.64 2.82
CA ILE A 351 15.66 6.74 3.43
C ILE A 351 16.35 5.69 4.30
N LEU A 352 17.41 5.06 3.77
CA LEU A 352 18.19 4.05 4.49
C LEU A 352 18.83 4.62 5.78
N ILE A 353 19.31 5.86 5.77
CA ILE A 353 19.81 6.54 6.98
C ILE A 353 18.70 6.72 8.01
N ILE A 354 17.52 7.23 7.61
CA ILE A 354 16.38 7.38 8.53
C ILE A 354 16.02 6.03 9.16
N GLU A 355 15.95 4.99 8.35
CA GLU A 355 15.58 3.66 8.79
C GLU A 355 16.61 3.08 9.77
N ILE A 356 17.90 3.18 9.47
CA ILE A 356 18.96 2.76 10.39
C ILE A 356 18.84 3.50 11.74
N ILE A 357 18.68 4.83 11.71
CA ILE A 357 18.52 5.63 12.95
C ILE A 357 17.28 5.21 13.72
N ALA A 358 16.15 5.00 13.04
CA ALA A 358 14.91 4.53 13.66
C ALA A 358 15.09 3.16 14.30
N MET A 359 15.76 2.22 13.62
CA MET A 359 16.06 0.90 14.17
C MET A 359 16.96 0.96 15.40
N PHE A 360 18.03 1.77 15.36
CA PHE A 360 18.91 1.96 16.52
C PHE A 360 18.15 2.54 17.73
N LYS A 361 17.27 3.52 17.51
CA LYS A 361 16.42 4.06 18.58
C LYS A 361 15.47 3.00 19.15
N ILE A 362 14.85 2.19 18.30
CA ILE A 362 13.93 1.13 18.75
C ILE A 362 14.68 0.06 19.55
N TYR A 363 15.88 -0.34 19.11
CA TYR A 363 16.69 -1.33 19.79
C TYR A 363 17.18 -0.83 21.16
N ASN A 364 17.63 0.42 21.25
CA ASN A 364 18.17 1.00 22.49
C ASN A 364 17.11 1.46 23.51
N TRP A 365 15.83 1.49 23.14
CA TRP A 365 14.72 1.80 24.05
C TRP A 365 14.07 0.54 24.67
N GLY A 366 14.53 -0.65 24.28
CA GLY A 366 14.02 -1.94 24.73
C GLY A 366 14.61 -2.46 26.04
#